data_AF-A0A7K4DHV7-F1
#
_entry.id   AF-A0A7K4DHV7-F1
#
_cell.length_a   1.000
_cell.length_b   1.000
_cell.length_c   1.000
_cell.angle_alpha   90.00
_cell.angle_beta   90.00
_cell.angle_gamma   90.00
#
_symmetry.space_group_name_H-M   'P 1'
#
loop_
_entity.id
_entity.type
_entity.pdbx_description
1 polymer ?
#
loop_
_entity_poly.entity_id
_entity_poly.type
_entity_poly.pdbx_seq_one_letter_code
_entity_poly.pdbx_strand_id
1 'polypeptide(L)'
;IEIFTEGFSWFARGGRRALGGALLATVLEWTLTFSVASALLVALELPPSIPESFLFQGILQMITNIPLVPGAAGISEIGAATLYRQIVPAYLLGLFVILWRLILYYLNIPLGLIASVFAVRGRTGEIDDDESGTQHTENL
;
A
#
# COMPACT_ATOMS: atom_id res chain seq x y z
N ILE A 1 -7.32 19.73 -19.70
CA ILE A 1 -6.90 20.72 -18.68
C ILE A 1 -8.02 20.97 -17.68
N GLU A 2 -9.27 21.08 -18.12
CA GLU A 2 -10.45 21.28 -17.25
C GLU A 2 -10.70 20.12 -16.27
N ILE A 3 -10.64 18.85 -16.69
CA ILE A 3 -10.78 17.68 -15.80
C ILE A 3 -9.73 17.66 -14.67
N PHE A 4 -8.50 18.09 -14.97
CA PHE A 4 -7.40 18.16 -13.99
C PHE A 4 -7.59 19.29 -12.97
N THR A 5 -8.18 20.41 -13.40
CA THR A 5 -8.43 21.58 -12.54
C THR A 5 -9.68 21.39 -11.69
N GLU A 6 -10.71 20.71 -12.19
CA GLU A 6 -11.88 20.30 -11.40
C GLU A 6 -11.50 19.35 -10.25
N GLY A 7 -10.71 18.29 -10.53
CA GLY A 7 -10.23 17.37 -9.51
C GLY A 7 -9.37 18.04 -8.45
N PHE A 8 -8.51 18.99 -8.86
CA PHE A 8 -7.69 19.78 -7.94
C PHE A 8 -8.55 20.68 -7.02
N SER A 9 -9.61 21.29 -7.55
CA SER A 9 -10.51 22.15 -6.77
C SER A 9 -11.34 21.38 -5.72
N TRP A 10 -11.66 20.11 -5.98
CA TRP A 10 -12.33 19.22 -5.02
C TRP A 10 -11.38 18.80 -3.90
N PHE A 11 -10.12 18.49 -4.23
CA PHE A 11 -9.07 18.18 -3.25
C PHE A 11 -8.69 19.42 -2.41
N ALA A 12 -8.58 20.59 -3.03
CA ALA A 12 -8.29 21.85 -2.34
C ALA A 12 -9.43 22.31 -1.41
N ARG A 13 -10.68 21.88 -1.68
CA ARG A 13 -11.84 22.04 -0.76
C ARG A 13 -11.91 20.97 0.32
N GLY A 14 -11.16 19.87 0.18
CA GLY A 14 -10.91 18.89 1.24
C GLY A 14 -10.11 19.54 2.36
N GLY A 15 -10.79 20.22 3.28
CA GLY A 15 -10.17 20.94 4.40
C GLY A 15 -9.26 20.06 5.27
N ARG A 16 -8.67 20.64 6.33
CA ARG A 16 -7.71 20.02 7.29
C ARG A 16 -7.96 18.55 7.67
N ARG A 17 -9.22 18.08 7.63
CA ARG A 17 -9.62 16.68 7.84
C ARG A 17 -9.17 15.72 6.73
N ALA A 18 -9.22 16.13 5.46
CA ALA A 18 -8.73 15.32 4.34
C ALA A 18 -7.20 15.21 4.37
N LEU A 19 -6.50 16.30 4.68
CA LEU A 19 -5.04 16.28 4.91
C LEU A 19 -4.65 15.40 6.10
N GLY A 20 -5.37 15.51 7.22
CA GLY A 20 -5.17 14.65 8.38
C GLY A 20 -5.44 13.18 8.08
N GLY A 21 -6.50 12.89 7.33
CA GLY A 21 -6.83 11.54 6.87
C GLY A 21 -5.78 10.95 5.93
N ALA A 22 -5.26 11.75 4.99
CA ALA A 22 -4.19 11.34 4.10
C ALA A 22 -2.90 11.04 4.87
N LEU A 23 -2.51 11.89 5.83
CA LEU A 23 -1.35 11.67 6.69
C LEU A 23 -1.49 10.38 7.52
N LEU A 24 -2.66 10.17 8.13
CA LEU A 24 -2.95 8.94 8.87
C LEU A 24 -2.86 7.71 7.98
N ALA A 25 -3.42 7.78 6.77
CA ALA A 25 -3.36 6.69 5.80
C ALA A 25 -1.92 6.39 5.39
N THR A 26 -1.08 7.41 5.17
CA THR A 26 0.35 7.21 4.87
C THR A 26 1.09 6.56 6.05
N VAL A 27 0.89 7.04 7.27
CA VAL A 27 1.52 6.45 8.46
C VAL A 27 1.09 5.00 8.65
N LEU A 28 -0.20 4.71 8.44
CA LEU A 28 -0.74 3.36 8.53
C LEU A 28 -0.15 2.44 7.45
N GLU A 29 -0.07 2.92 6.21
CA GLU A 29 0.54 2.20 5.09
C GLU A 29 2.01 1.85 5.39
N TRP A 30 2.80 2.82 5.86
CA TRP A 30 4.19 2.59 6.25
C TRP A 30 4.30 1.55 7.37
N THR A 31 3.44 1.65 8.39
CA THR A 31 3.43 0.73 9.52
C THR A 31 3.10 -0.70 9.09
N LEU A 32 2.10 -0.87 8.22
CA LEU A 32 1.72 -2.18 7.67
C LEU A 32 2.86 -2.77 6.85
N THR A 33 3.48 -1.97 5.98
CA THR A 33 4.60 -2.40 5.12
C THR A 33 5.80 -2.84 5.96
N PHE A 34 6.18 -2.08 6.98
CA PHE A 34 7.30 -2.44 7.87
C PHE A 34 7.00 -3.65 8.76
N SER A 35 5.74 -3.81 9.17
CA SER A 35 5.30 -4.94 9.98
C SER A 35 5.47 -6.28 9.26
N VAL A 36 5.38 -6.32 7.93
CA VAL A 36 5.57 -7.57 7.16
C VAL A 36 6.97 -8.16 7.37
N ALA A 37 8.01 -7.34 7.30
CA ALA A 37 9.38 -7.82 7.48
C ALA A 37 9.64 -8.29 8.92
N SER A 38 9.08 -7.57 9.91
CA SER A 38 9.15 -7.95 11.32
C SER A 38 8.41 -9.26 11.60
N ALA A 39 7.20 -9.43 11.04
CA ALA A 39 6.42 -10.66 11.15
C ALA A 39 7.15 -11.85 10.51
N LEU A 40 7.86 -11.63 9.40
CA LEU A 40 8.62 -12.67 8.72
C LEU A 40 9.83 -13.14 9.54
N LEU A 41 10.52 -12.23 10.26
CA LEU A 41 11.58 -12.62 11.20
C LEU A 41 11.05 -13.49 12.34
N VAL A 42 9.89 -13.12 12.89
CA VAL A 42 9.22 -13.90 13.95
C VAL A 42 8.77 -15.27 13.42
N ALA A 43 8.21 -15.32 12.21
CA ALA A 43 7.75 -16.55 11.58
C ALA A 43 8.89 -17.53 11.25
N LEU A 44 10.11 -17.02 11.04
CA LEU A 44 11.31 -17.82 10.81
C LEU A 44 12.05 -18.19 12.11
N GLU A 45 11.47 -17.90 13.28
CA GLU A 45 12.05 -18.14 14.61
C GLU A 45 13.45 -17.53 14.81
N LEU A 46 13.73 -16.43 14.09
CA LEU A 46 14.99 -15.71 14.19
C LEU A 46 15.00 -14.79 15.42
N PRO A 47 16.16 -14.50 16.03
CA PRO A 47 16.24 -13.68 17.23
C PRO A 47 15.50 -12.34 16.99
N PRO A 48 14.57 -11.96 17.89
CA PRO A 48 13.62 -10.88 17.62
C PRO A 48 14.31 -9.53 17.77
N SER A 49 14.98 -9.07 16.72
CA SER A 49 15.43 -7.69 16.59
C SER A 49 14.39 -6.84 15.86
N ILE A 50 13.15 -6.87 16.35
CA ILE A 50 12.02 -6.09 15.82
C ILE A 50 12.37 -4.61 15.61
N PRO A 51 13.05 -3.91 16.56
CA PRO A 51 13.44 -2.52 16.35
C PRO A 51 14.48 -2.35 15.24
N GLU A 52 15.43 -3.27 15.11
CA GLU A 52 16.46 -3.24 14.07
C GLU A 52 15.85 -3.50 12.68
N SER A 53 14.91 -4.46 12.58
CA SER A 53 14.15 -4.73 11.36
C SER A 53 13.39 -3.49 10.88
N PHE A 54 12.78 -2.75 11.81
CA PHE A 54 12.06 -1.52 11.52
C PHE A 54 13.00 -0.42 10.97
N LEU A 55 14.18 -0.26 11.57
CA LEU A 55 15.21 0.67 11.08
C LEU A 55 15.70 0.28 9.68
N PHE A 56 15.97 -1.01 9.44
CA PHE A 56 16.42 -1.50 8.14
C PHE A 56 15.36 -1.32 7.06
N GLN A 57 14.08 -1.55 7.38
CA GLN A 57 12.99 -1.26 6.44
C GLN A 57 12.88 0.22 6.13
N GLY A 58 13.03 1.11 7.12
CA GLY A 58 13.04 2.55 6.88
C GLY A 58 14.17 3.00 5.94
N ILE A 59 15.38 2.48 6.15
CA ILE A 59 16.54 2.75 5.27
C ILE A 59 16.29 2.19 3.87
N LEU A 60 15.80 0.95 3.78
CA LEU A 60 15.50 0.30 2.52
C LEU A 60 14.47 1.11 1.73
N GLN A 61 13.41 1.59 2.40
CA GLN A 61 12.36 2.40 1.79
C GLN A 61 12.91 3.73 1.26
N MET A 62 13.78 4.40 2.02
CA MET A 62 14.46 5.62 1.56
C MET A 62 15.28 5.36 0.30
N ILE A 63 16.08 4.28 0.28
CA ILE A 63 16.91 3.90 -0.88
C ILE A 63 16.03 3.56 -2.09
N THR A 64 14.95 2.84 -1.87
CA THR A 64 14.05 2.34 -2.92
C THR A 64 13.14 3.44 -3.49
N ASN A 65 12.88 4.50 -2.73
CA ASN A 65 12.11 5.67 -3.17
C ASN A 65 12.94 6.69 -3.98
N ILE A 66 14.28 6.67 -3.90
CA ILE A 66 15.13 7.57 -4.69
C ILE A 66 14.95 7.32 -6.20
N PRO A 67 15.01 6.06 -6.68
CA PRO A 67 14.57 5.73 -8.02
C PRO A 67 13.04 5.84 -8.12
N LEU A 68 12.51 6.76 -8.92
CA LEU A 68 11.07 6.83 -9.24
C LEU A 68 10.57 5.64 -10.11
N VAL A 69 11.29 4.52 -10.14
CA VAL A 69 10.97 3.39 -11.03
C VAL A 69 9.93 2.51 -10.35
N PRO A 70 8.76 2.30 -10.96
CA PRO A 70 7.77 1.39 -10.43
C PRO A 70 8.36 -0.02 -10.38
N GLY A 71 8.48 -0.57 -9.18
CA GLY A 71 8.90 -1.96 -8.95
C GLY A 71 10.28 -2.17 -8.34
N ALA A 72 11.24 -1.26 -8.55
CA ALA A 72 12.60 -1.21 -7.95
C ALA A 72 13.23 -2.55 -7.49
N ALA A 73 12.99 -3.64 -8.24
CA ALA A 73 13.14 -5.01 -7.74
C ALA A 73 14.59 -5.32 -7.38
N GLY A 74 15.51 -5.09 -8.32
CA GLY A 74 16.93 -5.36 -8.12
C GLY A 74 17.56 -4.55 -6.98
N ILE A 75 17.22 -3.25 -6.85
CA ILE A 75 17.79 -2.40 -5.79
C ILE A 75 17.26 -2.84 -4.43
N SER A 76 15.97 -3.13 -4.33
CA SER A 76 15.38 -3.57 -3.07
C SER A 76 15.86 -4.96 -2.64
N GLU A 77 16.08 -5.89 -3.58
CA GLU A 77 16.52 -7.25 -3.27
C GLU A 77 17.97 -7.24 -2.80
N ILE A 78 18.83 -6.52 -3.52
CA ILE A 78 20.24 -6.34 -3.14
C ILE A 78 20.33 -5.55 -1.83
N GLY A 79 19.53 -4.50 -1.65
CA GLY A 79 19.47 -3.72 -0.43
C GLY A 79 19.03 -4.54 0.77
N ALA A 80 17.97 -5.36 0.60
CA ALA A 80 17.45 -6.21 1.66
C ALA A 80 18.45 -7.31 2.01
N ALA A 81 19.03 -7.97 1.01
CA ALA A 81 20.08 -8.95 1.24
C ALA A 81 21.29 -8.35 1.96
N THR A 82 21.68 -7.12 1.63
CA THR A 82 22.82 -6.45 2.27
C THR A 82 22.54 -6.14 3.74
N LEU A 83 21.39 -5.53 4.04
CA LEU A 83 21.01 -5.12 5.40
C LEU A 83 20.70 -6.33 6.29
N TYR A 84 19.93 -7.30 5.78
CA TYR A 84 19.47 -8.44 6.57
C TYR A 84 20.49 -9.56 6.71
N ARG A 85 21.61 -9.56 5.96
CA ARG A 85 22.68 -10.56 6.13
C ARG A 85 23.28 -10.60 7.54
N GLN A 86 23.16 -9.51 8.29
CA GLN A 86 23.67 -9.42 9.68
C GLN A 86 22.76 -10.10 10.69
N ILE A 87 21.46 -10.23 10.37
CA ILE A 87 20.41 -10.76 11.27
C ILE A 87 19.97 -12.16 10.82
N VAL A 88 19.90 -12.40 9.52
CA VAL A 88 19.37 -13.62 8.90
C VAL A 88 20.53 -14.49 8.40
N PRO A 89 20.56 -15.79 8.76
CA PRO A 89 21.53 -16.73 8.22
C PRO A 89 21.52 -16.76 6.69
N ALA A 90 22.69 -16.88 6.05
CA ALA A 90 22.82 -16.78 4.59
C ALA A 90 21.92 -17.75 3.80
N TYR A 91 21.61 -18.93 4.36
CA TYR A 91 20.73 -19.92 3.73
C TYR A 91 19.24 -19.54 3.78
N LEU A 92 18.82 -18.70 4.73
CA LEU A 92 17.43 -18.18 4.83
C LEU A 92 17.28 -16.80 4.18
N LEU A 93 18.38 -16.09 3.92
CA LEU A 93 18.35 -14.71 3.42
C LEU A 93 17.61 -14.61 2.07
N GLY A 94 17.91 -15.49 1.12
CA GLY A 94 17.21 -15.51 -0.17
C GLY A 94 15.72 -15.81 -0.02
N LEU A 95 15.37 -16.77 0.84
CA LEU A 95 13.98 -17.13 1.14
C LEU A 95 13.24 -15.95 1.77
N PHE A 96 13.87 -15.25 2.72
CA PHE A 96 13.33 -14.06 3.37
C PHE A 96 13.00 -12.97 2.36
N VAL A 97 13.95 -12.63 1.48
CA VAL A 97 13.74 -11.57 0.46
C VAL A 97 12.61 -11.93 -0.50
N ILE A 98 12.54 -13.20 -0.94
CA ILE A 98 11.49 -13.68 -1.84
C ILE A 98 10.12 -13.69 -1.16
N LEU A 99 10.02 -14.20 0.07
CA LEU A 99 8.76 -14.23 0.83
C LEU A 99 8.27 -12.82 1.13
N TRP A 100 9.17 -11.92 1.52
CA TRP A 100 8.85 -10.52 1.74
C TRP A 100 8.30 -9.87 0.47
N ARG A 101 8.95 -10.09 -0.68
CA ARG A 101 8.47 -9.65 -2.00
C ARG A 101 7.13 -10.26 -2.36
N LEU A 102 6.94 -11.56 -2.11
CA LEU A 102 5.69 -12.26 -2.38
C LEU A 102 4.54 -11.62 -1.60
N ILE A 103 4.73 -11.37 -0.32
CA ILE A 103 3.71 -10.79 0.55
C ILE A 103 3.39 -9.34 0.13
N LEU A 104 4.40 -8.49 -0.06
CA LEU A 104 4.16 -7.07 -0.39
C LEU A 104 3.62 -6.85 -1.81
N TYR A 105 4.09 -7.59 -2.81
CA TYR A 105 3.66 -7.37 -4.20
C TYR A 105 2.40 -8.15 -4.55
N TYR A 106 2.29 -9.41 -4.12
CA TYR A 106 1.22 -10.28 -4.59
C TYR A 106 -0.04 -10.19 -3.72
N LEU A 107 0.02 -9.75 -2.46
CA LEU A 107 -1.20 -9.45 -1.69
C LEU A 107 -1.84 -8.12 -2.10
N ASN A 108 -1.09 -7.19 -2.67
CA ASN A 108 -1.66 -5.92 -3.14
C ASN A 108 -2.60 -6.10 -4.34
N ILE A 109 -2.33 -7.07 -5.23
CA ILE A 109 -3.16 -7.34 -6.41
C ILE A 109 -4.61 -7.73 -6.04
N PRO A 110 -4.86 -8.74 -5.18
CA PRO A 110 -6.22 -9.09 -4.79
C PRO A 110 -6.90 -8.00 -3.96
N LEU A 111 -6.16 -7.26 -3.12
CA LEU A 111 -6.72 -6.12 -2.38
C LEU A 111 -7.20 -5.02 -3.32
N GLY A 112 -6.41 -4.69 -4.36
CA GLY A 112 -6.81 -3.75 -5.40
C GLY A 112 -8.02 -4.23 -6.21
N LEU A 113 -8.10 -5.53 -6.49
CA LEU A 113 -9.26 -6.14 -7.15
C LEU A 113 -10.53 -6.07 -6.28
N ILE A 114 -10.42 -6.40 -4.98
CA ILE A 114 -11.54 -6.33 -4.05
C ILE A 114 -12.03 -4.88 -3.92
N ALA A 115 -11.12 -3.93 -3.78
CA ALA A 115 -11.46 -2.51 -3.70
C ALA A 115 -12.17 -2.01 -4.96
N SER A 116 -11.72 -2.41 -6.15
CA SER A 116 -12.38 -2.03 -7.40
C SER A 116 -13.77 -2.64 -7.54
N VAL A 117 -13.94 -3.91 -7.17
CA VAL A 117 -15.25 -4.58 -7.15
C VAL A 117 -16.20 -3.91 -6.15
N PHE A 118 -15.73 -3.56 -4.95
CA PHE A 118 -16.53 -2.82 -3.97
C PHE A 118 -16.92 -1.42 -4.48
N ALA A 119 -16.00 -0.71 -5.12
CA ALA A 119 -16.24 0.62 -5.67
C ALA A 119 -17.28 0.60 -6.82
N VAL A 120 -17.26 -0.43 -7.67
CA VAL A 120 -18.31 -0.62 -8.69
C VAL A 120 -19.65 -0.90 -8.02
N ARG A 121 -19.67 -1.76 -7.00
CA ARG A 121 -20.90 -2.14 -6.30
C ARG A 121 -21.58 -0.97 -5.58
N GLY A 122 -20.78 -0.02 -5.05
CA GLY A 122 -21.29 1.20 -4.43
C GLY A 122 -21.90 2.19 -5.43
N ARG A 123 -21.46 2.19 -6.70
CA ARG A 123 -22.01 3.09 -7.74
C ARG A 123 -23.27 2.55 -8.41
N THR A 124 -23.45 1.23 -8.46
CA THR A 124 -24.66 0.62 -9.03
C THR A 124 -25.91 0.92 -8.20
N GLY A 125 -25.78 1.08 -6.88
CA GLY A 125 -26.91 1.46 -6.02
C GLY A 125 -27.42 2.88 -6.26
N GLU A 126 -26.54 3.83 -6.56
CA GLU A 126 -26.91 5.25 -6.73
C GLU A 126 -27.53 5.54 -8.11
N ILE A 127 -27.23 4.71 -9.12
CA ILE A 127 -27.82 4.82 -10.47
C ILE A 127 -29.25 4.25 -10.50
N ASP A 128 -29.52 3.18 -9.75
CA ASP A 128 -30.87 2.58 -9.64
C ASP A 128 -31.86 3.53 -8.94
N ASP A 129 -31.40 4.28 -7.94
CA ASP A 129 -32.23 5.24 -7.20
C ASP A 129 -32.62 6.46 -8.08
N ASP A 130 -31.72 6.92 -8.96
CA ASP A 130 -31.94 8.07 -9.86
C ASP A 130 -32.89 7.73 -11.03
N GLU A 131 -32.79 6.52 -11.61
CA GLU A 131 -33.74 6.05 -12.63
C GLU A 131 -35.16 5.85 -12.07
N SER A 132 -35.30 5.36 -10.83
CA SER A 132 -36.61 5.15 -10.20
C SER A 132 -37.35 6.46 -9.88
N GLY A 133 -36.60 7.51 -9.50
CA GLY A 133 -37.16 8.83 -9.21
C GLY A 133 -37.64 9.55 -10.47
N THR A 134 -36.94 9.38 -11.58
CA THR A 134 -37.25 10.05 -12.86
C THR A 134 -38.50 9.47 -13.51
N GLN A 135 -38.68 8.14 -13.49
CA GLN A 135 -39.89 7.50 -14.01
C GLN A 135 -41.16 7.87 -13.23
N HIS A 136 -41.05 8.21 -11.94
CA HIS A 136 -42.23 8.59 -11.16
C HIS A 136 -42.72 10.00 -11.50
N THR A 137 -41.84 10.88 -11.98
CA THR A 137 -42.17 12.26 -12.40
C THR A 137 -42.66 12.37 -13.85
N GLU A 138 -42.30 11.44 -14.74
CA GLU A 138 -42.76 11.43 -16.14
C GLU A 138 -44.18 10.88 -16.33
N ASN A 139 -44.74 10.22 -15.31
CA ASN A 139 -46.09 9.63 -15.35
C ASN A 139 -47.17 10.51 -14.68
N LEU A 140 -46.90 11.81 -14.45
CA LEU A 140 -47.81 12.81 -13.88
C LEU A 140 -48.15 13.92 -14.86
#